data_AF-A0A521P3T8-F1
#
_entry.id   AF-A0A521P3T8-F1
#
_cell.length_a   1.000
_cell.length_b   1.000
_cell.length_c   1.000
_cell.angle_alpha   90.00
_cell.angle_beta   90.00
_cell.angle_gamma   90.00
#
_symmetry.space_group_name_H-M   'P 1'
#
loop_
_entity.id
_entity.type
_entity.pdbx_description
1 polymer ?
#
loop_
_entity_poly.entity_id
_entity_poly.type
_entity_poly.pdbx_seq_one_letter_code
_entity_poly.pdbx_strand_id
1 'polypeptide(L)'
;MQHLFQSVFLQSLGYAIAHSVWQTALVWLLYISIAGLLPMGAAAKYRLGVAAQTIGFVWFLFTFQFYYQQYHQAWQPVQTAAENMQPITATGTGVLSGVLQWMLKGERLLPYISMAYLLLMIFLCVRWFMGYRQTQLIRYQGLHKMPAEWRLFVQKIAAQLNIKKNVRVFLSEQVSTPLTIGF
;
A
#
# COMPACT_ATOMS: atom_id res chain seq x y z
N MET A 1 -25.02 -12.56 -11.57
CA MET A 1 -23.61 -12.12 -11.70
C MET A 1 -23.45 -10.68 -12.19
N GLN A 2 -24.33 -10.14 -13.06
CA GLN A 2 -24.22 -8.76 -13.58
C GLN A 2 -24.33 -7.65 -12.52
N HIS A 3 -25.05 -7.89 -11.43
CA HIS A 3 -25.29 -6.90 -10.37
C HIS A 3 -24.06 -6.56 -9.50
N LEU A 4 -23.08 -7.48 -9.39
CA LEU A 4 -21.83 -7.23 -8.65
C LEU A 4 -20.88 -6.34 -9.45
N PHE A 5 -20.79 -6.57 -10.77
CA PHE A 5 -19.94 -5.78 -11.67
C PHE A 5 -20.46 -4.36 -11.92
N GLN A 6 -21.71 -4.07 -11.58
CA GLN A 6 -22.31 -2.74 -11.58
C GLN A 6 -22.30 -2.06 -10.21
N SER A 7 -21.65 -2.65 -9.21
CA SER A 7 -21.58 -2.01 -7.89
C SER A 7 -20.75 -0.72 -7.95
N VAL A 8 -21.33 0.35 -7.40
CA VAL A 8 -20.69 1.66 -7.22
C VAL A 8 -19.31 1.52 -6.57
N PHE A 9 -19.18 0.59 -5.61
CA PHE A 9 -17.93 0.29 -4.91
C PHE A 9 -16.83 -0.27 -5.83
N LEU A 10 -17.12 -1.31 -6.63
CA LEU A 10 -16.10 -1.90 -7.50
C LEU A 10 -15.67 -0.92 -8.60
N GLN A 11 -16.61 -0.12 -9.12
CA GLN A 11 -16.28 0.91 -10.11
C GLN A 11 -15.42 2.03 -9.52
N SER A 12 -15.80 2.59 -8.36
CA SER A 12 -15.03 3.65 -7.71
C SER A 12 -13.64 3.17 -7.25
N LEU A 13 -13.55 1.93 -6.76
CA LEU A 13 -12.28 1.32 -6.38
C LEU A 13 -11.35 1.15 -7.58
N GLY A 14 -11.88 0.73 -8.73
CA GLY A 14 -11.10 0.58 -9.95
C GLY A 14 -10.51 1.90 -10.43
N TYR A 15 -11.31 2.98 -10.39
CA TYR A 15 -10.83 4.32 -10.70
C TYR A 15 -9.76 4.79 -9.72
N ALA A 16 -9.98 4.57 -8.42
CA ALA A 16 -9.00 4.94 -7.40
C ALA A 16 -7.66 4.23 -7.63
N ILE A 17 -7.69 2.94 -7.96
CA ILE A 17 -6.47 2.15 -8.26
C ILE A 17 -5.77 2.66 -9.51
N ALA A 18 -6.51 2.92 -10.59
CA ALA A 18 -5.92 3.46 -11.81
C ALA A 18 -5.21 4.80 -11.55
N HIS A 19 -5.83 5.67 -10.74
CA HIS A 19 -5.24 6.95 -10.35
C HIS A 19 -4.06 6.80 -9.37
N SER A 20 -4.08 5.81 -8.49
CA SER A 20 -3.02 5.61 -7.50
C SER A 20 -1.66 5.35 -8.13
N VAL A 21 -1.62 4.75 -9.32
CA VAL A 21 -0.37 4.43 -10.04
C VAL A 21 0.42 5.71 -10.33
N TRP A 22 -0.20 6.69 -11.00
CA TRP A 22 0.49 7.93 -11.35
C TRP A 22 0.67 8.86 -10.14
N GLN A 23 -0.28 8.86 -9.20
CA GLN A 23 -0.16 9.64 -7.96
C GLN A 23 1.05 9.19 -7.14
N THR A 24 1.22 7.88 -6.98
CA THR A 24 2.36 7.31 -6.25
C THR A 24 3.66 7.52 -7.02
N ALA A 25 3.64 7.46 -8.35
CA ALA A 25 4.81 7.78 -9.17
C ALA A 25 5.25 9.25 -8.99
N LEU A 26 4.30 10.19 -8.91
CA LEU A 26 4.59 11.60 -8.66
C LEU A 26 5.20 11.80 -7.26
N VAL A 27 4.61 11.18 -6.24
CA VAL A 27 5.15 11.22 -4.87
C VAL A 27 6.55 10.61 -4.79
N TRP A 28 6.80 9.54 -5.55
CA TRP A 28 8.11 8.89 -5.65
C TRP A 28 9.15 9.79 -6.34
N LEU A 29 8.78 10.47 -7.43
CA LEU A 29 9.66 11.45 -8.08
C LEU A 29 10.03 12.58 -7.12
N LEU A 30 9.08 13.08 -6.33
CA LEU A 30 9.33 14.09 -5.32
C LEU A 30 10.28 13.57 -4.22
N TYR A 31 10.09 12.33 -3.77
CA TYR A 31 11.01 11.67 -2.84
C TYR A 31 12.43 11.61 -3.41
N ILE A 32 12.61 11.18 -4.67
CA ILE A 32 13.93 11.09 -5.30
C ILE A 32 14.58 12.45 -5.44
N SER A 33 13.83 13.47 -5.87
CA SER A 33 14.34 14.83 -5.99
C SER A 33 14.86 15.36 -4.66
N ILE A 34 14.08 15.21 -3.58
CA ILE A 34 14.52 15.63 -2.23
C ILE A 34 15.71 14.79 -1.76
N ALA A 35 15.67 13.47 -1.96
CA ALA A 35 16.71 12.53 -1.54
C ALA A 35 18.04 12.64 -2.31
N GLY A 36 17.99 13.11 -3.55
CA GLY A 36 19.15 13.34 -4.40
C GLY A 36 19.76 14.72 -4.23
N LEU A 37 18.94 15.76 -3.98
CA LEU A 37 19.41 17.14 -3.85
C LEU A 37 19.94 17.48 -2.46
N LEU A 38 19.47 16.80 -1.41
CA LEU A 38 19.85 17.10 -0.03
C LEU A 38 20.78 16.02 0.57
N PRO A 39 21.90 16.40 1.21
CA PRO A 39 22.76 15.46 1.93
C PRO A 39 22.05 14.98 3.20
N MET A 40 21.28 13.90 3.07
CA MET A 40 20.52 13.31 4.17
C MET A 40 21.16 12.05 4.72
N GLY A 41 21.20 11.93 6.06
CA GLY A 41 21.56 10.68 6.74
C GLY A 41 20.53 9.56 6.51
N ALA A 42 20.94 8.31 6.72
CA ALA A 42 20.11 7.13 6.45
C ALA A 42 18.75 7.16 7.18
N ALA A 43 18.73 7.62 8.44
CA ALA A 43 17.50 7.75 9.22
C ALA A 43 16.53 8.80 8.65
N ALA A 44 17.04 9.90 8.07
CA ALA A 44 16.20 10.91 7.45
C ALA A 44 15.59 10.39 6.14
N LYS A 45 16.36 9.68 5.31
CA LYS A 45 15.86 9.03 4.08
C LYS A 45 14.76 8.02 4.38
N TYR A 46 14.94 7.20 5.43
CA TYR A 46 13.91 6.26 5.88
C TYR A 46 12.61 6.98 6.28
N ARG A 47 12.70 8.00 7.16
CA ARG A 47 11.52 8.77 7.59
C ARG A 47 10.82 9.47 6.42
N LEU A 48 11.58 10.03 5.48
CA LEU A 48 11.05 10.64 4.27
C LEU A 48 10.31 9.61 3.40
N GLY A 49 10.88 8.41 3.22
CA GLY A 49 10.24 7.33 2.47
C GLY A 49 8.93 6.87 3.11
N VAL A 50 8.91 6.72 4.44
CA VAL A 50 7.68 6.41 5.19
C VAL A 50 6.65 7.52 5.04
N ALA A 51 7.06 8.80 5.15
CA ALA A 51 6.16 9.93 4.96
C ALA A 51 5.58 9.97 3.54
N ALA A 52 6.41 9.73 2.52
CA ALA A 52 5.99 9.67 1.12
C ALA A 52 4.95 8.55 0.90
N GLN A 53 5.17 7.35 1.46
CA GLN A 53 4.19 6.26 1.39
C GLN A 53 2.87 6.62 2.08
N THR A 54 2.92 7.26 3.25
CA THR A 54 1.71 7.71 3.96
C THR A 54 0.95 8.77 3.16
N ILE A 55 1.66 9.73 2.55
CA ILE A 55 1.05 10.75 1.69
C ILE A 55 0.36 10.09 0.48
N GLY A 56 1.04 9.16 -0.19
CA GLY A 56 0.47 8.41 -1.31
C GLY A 56 -0.80 7.64 -0.92
N PHE A 57 -0.79 6.99 0.23
CA PHE A 57 -1.96 6.27 0.75
C PHE A 57 -3.12 7.20 1.09
N VAL A 58 -2.86 8.32 1.77
CA VAL A 58 -3.89 9.32 2.09
C VAL A 58 -4.50 9.91 0.82
N TRP A 59 -3.67 10.22 -0.19
CA TRP A 59 -4.15 10.70 -1.50
C TRP A 59 -5.02 9.66 -2.21
N PHE A 60 -4.62 8.38 -2.17
CA PHE A 60 -5.46 7.30 -2.68
C PHE A 60 -6.84 7.26 -2.01
N LEU A 61 -6.93 7.40 -0.68
CA LEU A 61 -8.20 7.43 0.03
C LEU A 61 -9.08 8.62 -0.38
N PHE A 62 -8.50 9.81 -0.53
CA PHE A 62 -9.23 10.97 -1.03
C PHE A 62 -9.76 10.75 -2.44
N THR A 63 -8.95 10.15 -3.32
CA THR A 63 -9.34 9.83 -4.70
C THR A 63 -10.48 8.81 -4.73
N PHE A 64 -10.38 7.77 -3.90
CA PHE A 64 -11.46 6.79 -3.74
C PHE A 64 -12.76 7.44 -3.27
N GLN A 65 -12.70 8.28 -2.24
CA GLN A 65 -13.87 8.97 -1.70
C GLN A 65 -14.53 9.89 -2.76
N PHE A 66 -13.71 10.62 -3.52
CA PHE A 66 -14.18 11.48 -4.61
C PHE A 66 -14.97 10.68 -5.67
N TYR A 67 -14.38 9.58 -6.18
CA TYR A 67 -15.06 8.75 -7.16
C TYR A 67 -16.27 8.01 -6.58
N TYR A 68 -16.21 7.59 -5.31
CA TYR A 68 -17.35 6.97 -4.65
C TYR A 68 -18.56 7.92 -4.60
N GLN A 69 -18.35 9.19 -4.26
CA GLN A 69 -19.41 10.21 -4.27
C GLN A 69 -19.94 10.49 -5.68
N GLN A 70 -19.04 10.61 -6.67
CA GLN A 70 -19.40 10.85 -8.07
C GLN A 70 -20.29 9.72 -8.63
N TYR A 71 -19.91 8.46 -8.42
CA TYR A 71 -20.69 7.31 -8.89
C TYR A 71 -21.99 7.13 -8.09
N HIS A 72 -21.99 7.42 -6.80
CA HIS A 72 -23.22 7.37 -6.01
C HIS A 72 -24.27 8.39 -6.48
N GLN A 73 -23.84 9.59 -6.90
CA GLN A 73 -24.74 10.62 -7.45
C GLN A 73 -25.25 10.27 -8.86
N ALA A 74 -24.42 9.66 -9.71
CA ALA A 74 -24.80 9.23 -11.05
C ALA A 74 -25.85 8.10 -11.08
N TRP A 75 -25.93 7.30 -10.01
CA TRP A 75 -26.91 6.21 -9.86
C TRP A 75 -28.23 6.65 -9.19
N GLN A 76 -28.41 7.94 -8.87
CA GLN A 76 -29.73 8.43 -8.52
C GLN A 76 -30.57 8.56 -9.80
N PRO A 77 -31.79 7.99 -9.85
CA PRO A 77 -32.67 8.21 -10.98
C PRO A 77 -33.01 9.70 -11.00
N VAL A 78 -32.43 10.44 -11.95
CA VAL A 78 -32.82 11.82 -12.25
C VAL A 78 -34.27 11.75 -12.75
N GLN A 79 -35.24 11.96 -11.85
CA GLN A 79 -36.66 11.91 -12.17
C GLN A 79 -37.14 13.14 -12.99
N THR A 80 -36.26 14.05 -13.40
CA THR A 80 -36.69 15.33 -14.01
C THR A 80 -35.76 15.84 -15.12
N ALA A 81 -35.42 15.01 -16.11
CA ALA A 81 -34.76 15.52 -17.33
C ALA A 81 -34.90 14.57 -18.56
N ALA A 82 -36.00 13.83 -18.67
CA ALA A 82 -36.15 12.79 -19.69
C ALA A 82 -36.59 13.28 -21.09
N GLU A 83 -36.68 14.58 -21.36
CA GLU A 83 -37.21 15.04 -22.65
C GLU A 83 -36.19 15.51 -23.69
N ASN A 84 -34.91 15.73 -23.37
CA ASN A 84 -33.95 16.24 -24.37
C ASN A 84 -32.51 15.71 -24.29
N MET A 85 -32.23 14.64 -23.54
CA MET A 85 -30.89 14.05 -23.56
C MET A 85 -30.74 13.08 -24.72
N GLN A 86 -30.22 13.58 -25.84
CA GLN A 86 -29.65 12.70 -26.86
C GLN A 86 -28.46 11.96 -26.24
N PRO A 87 -28.36 10.63 -26.42
CA PRO A 87 -27.15 9.92 -26.00
C PRO A 87 -25.99 10.49 -26.82
N ILE A 88 -24.98 11.03 -26.14
CA ILE A 88 -23.75 11.47 -26.79
C ILE A 88 -23.03 10.21 -27.29
N THR A 89 -23.44 9.74 -28.47
CA THR A 89 -22.68 8.78 -29.25
C THR A 89 -21.48 9.54 -29.81
N ALA A 90 -20.29 9.24 -29.32
CA ALA A 90 -19.04 9.79 -29.85
C ALA A 90 -18.79 9.26 -31.28
N THR A 91 -19.50 9.83 -32.25
CA THR A 91 -19.38 9.59 -33.70
C THR A 91 -18.51 10.67 -34.37
N GLY A 92 -17.54 11.22 -33.65
CA GLY A 92 -16.48 12.05 -34.25
C GLY A 92 -15.30 11.18 -34.66
N THR A 93 -14.61 11.51 -35.76
CA THR A 93 -13.36 10.87 -36.19
C THR A 93 -12.15 11.75 -35.81
N GLY A 94 -12.10 12.18 -34.54
CA GLY A 94 -11.04 13.07 -34.02
C GLY A 94 -10.21 12.40 -32.93
N VAL A 95 -8.97 12.85 -32.71
CA VAL A 95 -8.08 12.28 -31.67
C VAL A 95 -8.75 12.25 -30.29
N LEU A 96 -9.54 13.28 -29.96
CA LEU A 96 -10.35 13.36 -28.74
C LEU A 96 -11.43 12.29 -28.64
N SER A 97 -12.07 11.91 -29.75
CA SER A 97 -13.06 10.83 -29.79
C SER A 97 -12.43 9.45 -29.60
N GLY A 98 -11.19 9.26 -30.08
CA GLY A 98 -10.40 8.05 -29.82
C GLY A 98 -10.07 7.90 -28.34
N VAL A 99 -9.66 9.00 -27.68
CA VAL A 99 -9.43 9.03 -26.23
C VAL A 99 -10.71 8.72 -25.46
N LEU A 100 -11.85 9.31 -25.86
CA LEU A 100 -13.15 9.04 -25.24
C LEU A 100 -13.56 7.57 -25.37
N GLN A 101 -13.38 6.96 -26.54
CA GLN A 101 -13.67 5.55 -26.76
C GLN A 101 -12.75 4.62 -25.95
N TRP A 102 -11.48 4.99 -25.76
CA TRP A 102 -10.57 4.28 -24.88
C TRP A 102 -11.00 4.37 -23.41
N MET A 103 -11.48 5.54 -22.98
CA MET A 103 -11.99 5.77 -21.63
C MET A 103 -13.25 4.92 -21.35
N LEU A 104 -14.20 4.89 -22.30
CA LEU A 104 -15.41 4.07 -22.24
C LEU A 104 -15.12 2.56 -22.24
N LYS A 105 -14.10 2.11 -22.98
CA LYS A 105 -13.64 0.71 -22.89
C LYS A 105 -12.99 0.41 -21.53
N GLY A 106 -12.26 1.39 -20.98
CA GLY A 106 -11.67 1.33 -19.65
C GLY A 106 -12.73 1.10 -18.57
N GLU A 107 -13.88 1.77 -18.66
CA GLU A 107 -14.99 1.63 -17.70
C GLU A 107 -15.45 0.19 -17.50
N ARG A 108 -15.46 -0.60 -18.58
CA ARG A 108 -15.85 -2.01 -18.53
C ARG A 108 -14.81 -2.90 -17.84
N LEU A 109 -13.54 -2.49 -17.81
CA LEU A 109 -12.44 -3.25 -17.23
C LEU A 109 -12.24 -2.95 -15.74
N LEU A 110 -12.69 -1.78 -15.25
CA LEU A 110 -12.47 -1.34 -13.86
C LEU A 110 -12.94 -2.34 -12.81
N PRO A 111 -14.17 -2.92 -12.90
CA PRO A 111 -14.63 -3.85 -11.86
C PRO A 111 -13.76 -5.12 -11.80
N TYR A 112 -13.20 -5.55 -12.93
CA TYR A 112 -12.28 -6.69 -12.99
C TYR A 112 -10.94 -6.36 -12.35
N ILE A 113 -10.40 -5.16 -12.60
CA ILE A 113 -9.18 -4.67 -11.96
C ILE A 113 -9.35 -4.65 -10.44
N SER A 114 -10.48 -4.13 -9.95
CA SER A 114 -10.79 -4.09 -8.52
C SER A 114 -10.89 -5.47 -7.90
N MET A 115 -11.56 -6.42 -8.57
CA MET A 115 -11.67 -7.79 -8.09
C MET A 115 -10.29 -8.46 -8.01
N ALA A 116 -9.49 -8.35 -9.07
CA ALA A 116 -8.13 -8.87 -9.11
C ALA A 116 -7.27 -8.25 -8.00
N TYR A 117 -7.40 -6.93 -7.79
CA TYR A 117 -6.70 -6.22 -6.72
C TYR A 117 -7.10 -6.73 -5.34
N LEU A 118 -8.39 -6.93 -5.06
CA LEU A 118 -8.85 -7.45 -3.76
C LEU A 118 -8.33 -8.87 -3.49
N LEU A 119 -8.33 -9.73 -4.50
CA LEU A 119 -7.75 -11.09 -4.39
C LEU A 119 -6.25 -11.04 -4.08
N LEU A 120 -5.51 -10.20 -4.81
CA LEU A 120 -4.09 -9.98 -4.58
C LEU A 120 -3.85 -9.43 -3.16
N MET A 121 -4.63 -8.45 -2.74
CA MET A 121 -4.54 -7.84 -1.41
C MET A 121 -4.77 -8.88 -0.31
N ILE A 122 -5.81 -9.71 -0.41
CA ILE A 122 -6.07 -10.80 0.55
C ILE A 122 -4.86 -11.74 0.62
N PHE A 123 -4.35 -12.16 -0.53
CA PHE A 123 -3.16 -13.03 -0.59
C PHE A 123 -1.93 -12.38 0.10
N LEU A 124 -1.67 -11.10 -0.17
CA LEU A 124 -0.57 -10.36 0.46
C LEU A 124 -0.77 -10.20 1.98
N CYS A 125 -1.99 -9.92 2.43
CA CYS A 125 -2.32 -9.81 3.84
C CYS A 125 -2.11 -11.14 4.57
N VAL A 126 -2.55 -12.27 3.98
CA VAL A 126 -2.32 -13.61 4.55
C VAL A 126 -0.82 -13.90 4.63
N ARG A 127 -0.07 -13.64 3.55
CA ARG A 127 1.39 -13.82 3.52
C ARG A 127 2.08 -12.99 4.59
N TRP A 128 1.69 -11.72 4.73
CA TRP A 128 2.22 -10.83 5.75
C TRP A 128 1.90 -11.33 7.16
N PHE A 129 0.67 -11.75 7.41
CA PHE A 129 0.23 -12.26 8.70
C PHE A 129 0.98 -13.54 9.09
N MET A 130 1.18 -14.46 8.14
CA MET A 130 1.98 -15.67 8.36
C MET A 130 3.43 -15.34 8.70
N GLY A 131 4.05 -14.40 7.97
CA GLY A 131 5.42 -13.94 8.25
C GLY A 131 5.53 -13.25 9.61
N TYR A 132 4.59 -12.38 9.95
CA TYR A 132 4.53 -11.74 11.26
C TYR A 132 4.41 -12.78 12.38
N ARG A 133 3.51 -13.77 12.22
CA ARG A 133 3.36 -14.85 13.19
C ARG A 133 4.66 -15.63 13.36
N GLN A 134 5.34 -15.99 12.28
CA GLN A 134 6.64 -16.68 12.35
C GLN A 134 7.68 -15.87 13.13
N THR A 135 7.80 -14.56 12.87
CA THR A 135 8.71 -13.68 13.63
C THR A 135 8.34 -13.62 15.11
N GLN A 136 7.04 -13.59 15.45
CA GLN A 136 6.59 -13.59 16.84
C GLN A 136 6.87 -14.93 17.54
N LEU A 137 6.70 -16.06 16.84
CA LEU A 137 7.03 -17.39 17.36
C LEU A 137 8.52 -17.46 17.72
N ILE A 138 9.42 -17.04 16.82
CA ILE A 138 10.87 -17.01 17.07
C ILE A 138 11.21 -16.05 18.23
N ARG A 139 10.48 -14.94 18.36
CA ARG A 139 10.73 -13.92 19.39
C ARG A 139 10.34 -14.36 20.81
N TYR A 140 9.36 -15.25 20.95
CA TYR A 140 8.76 -15.57 22.27
C TYR A 140 8.71 -17.05 22.64
N GLN A 141 8.94 -17.98 21.70
CA GLN A 141 8.89 -19.43 21.96
C GLN A 141 10.27 -20.08 21.84
N GLY A 142 10.49 -21.14 22.63
CA GLY A 142 11.73 -21.92 22.60
C GLY A 142 12.97 -21.13 23.06
N LEU A 143 12.80 -20.08 23.88
CA LEU A 143 13.90 -19.27 24.40
C LEU A 143 14.40 -19.82 25.73
N HIS A 144 15.68 -20.17 25.75
CA HIS A 144 16.40 -20.57 26.94
C HIS A 144 17.32 -19.46 27.42
N LYS A 145 17.46 -19.36 28.74
CA LYS A 145 18.40 -18.42 29.36
C LYS A 145 19.82 -18.86 29.01
N MET A 146 20.57 -17.94 28.42
CA MET A 146 21.97 -18.18 28.08
C MET A 146 22.84 -18.24 29.36
N PRO A 147 23.91 -19.06 29.40
CA PRO A 147 24.83 -19.14 30.54
C PRO A 147 25.39 -17.78 30.93
N ALA A 148 25.70 -17.61 32.21
CA ALA A 148 26.09 -16.31 32.79
C ALA A 148 27.35 -15.71 32.14
N GLU A 149 28.34 -16.56 31.80
CA GLU A 149 29.58 -16.17 31.14
C GLU A 149 29.35 -15.38 29.84
N TRP A 150 28.43 -15.86 28.99
CA TRP A 150 28.13 -15.24 27.71
C TRP A 150 27.33 -13.94 27.87
N ARG A 151 26.45 -13.89 28.87
CA ARG A 151 25.72 -12.66 29.19
C ARG A 151 26.66 -11.56 29.65
N LEU A 152 27.64 -11.90 30.49
CA LEU A 152 28.67 -10.97 30.94
C LEU A 152 29.59 -10.54 29.79
N PHE A 153 29.99 -11.47 28.92
CA PHE A 153 30.76 -11.15 27.72
C PHE A 153 30.03 -10.13 26.84
N VAL A 154 28.77 -10.38 26.50
CA VAL A 154 28.00 -9.47 25.63
C VAL A 154 27.76 -8.12 26.29
N GLN A 155 27.53 -8.07 27.61
CA GLN A 155 27.43 -6.79 28.33
C GLN A 155 28.73 -6.00 28.29
N LYS A 156 29.88 -6.67 28.46
CA LYS A 156 31.21 -6.04 28.37
C LYS A 156 31.46 -5.46 26.98
N ILE A 157 31.18 -6.23 25.93
CA ILE A 157 31.34 -5.78 24.54
C ILE A 157 30.38 -4.63 24.22
N ALA A 158 29.11 -4.71 24.66
CA ALA A 158 28.14 -3.65 24.47
C ALA A 158 28.58 -2.34 25.16
N ALA A 159 29.17 -2.42 26.35
CA ALA A 159 29.72 -1.27 27.05
C ALA A 159 30.93 -0.67 26.32
N GLN A 160 31.83 -1.51 25.78
CA GLN A 160 32.98 -1.05 24.99
C GLN A 160 32.56 -0.36 23.67
N LEU A 161 31.45 -0.81 23.07
CA LEU A 161 30.86 -0.20 21.88
C LEU A 161 29.96 1.02 22.19
N ASN A 162 29.90 1.45 23.46
CA ASN A 162 29.08 2.57 23.93
C ASN A 162 27.58 2.41 23.60
N ILE A 163 27.08 1.17 23.61
CA ILE A 163 25.68 0.86 23.36
C ILE A 163 24.89 1.09 24.67
N LYS A 164 24.08 2.15 24.70
CA LYS A 164 23.30 2.53 25.89
C LYS A 164 22.04 1.69 26.12
N LYS A 165 21.56 0.95 25.11
CA LYS A 165 20.38 0.09 25.20
C LYS A 165 20.75 -1.24 25.89
N ASN A 166 19.82 -1.80 26.69
CA ASN A 166 20.01 -3.10 27.33
C ASN A 166 20.02 -4.22 26.27
N VAL A 167 21.18 -4.86 26.08
CA VAL A 167 21.35 -6.00 25.18
C VAL A 167 21.12 -7.30 25.93
N ARG A 168 20.13 -8.08 25.48
CA ARG A 168 19.80 -9.41 26.04
C ARG A 168 20.10 -10.48 25.00
N VAL A 169 20.60 -11.62 25.47
CA VAL A 169 20.95 -12.76 24.61
C VAL A 169 20.27 -14.02 25.14
N PHE A 170 19.73 -14.78 24.21
CA PHE A 170 18.97 -16.00 24.46
C PHE A 170 19.39 -17.07 23.48
N LEU A 171 19.24 -18.33 23.87
CA LEU A 171 19.35 -19.46 22.96
C LEU A 171 17.95 -19.81 22.47
N SER A 172 17.75 -19.91 21.15
CA SER A 172 16.47 -20.30 20.56
C SER A 172 16.58 -21.69 19.96
N GLU A 173 15.64 -22.57 20.27
CA GLU A 173 15.52 -23.89 19.63
C GLU A 173 15.06 -23.78 18.16
N GLN A 174 14.50 -22.63 17.76
CA GLN A 174 13.90 -22.44 16.44
C GLN A 174 14.86 -21.86 15.40
N VAL A 175 16.10 -21.51 15.78
CA VAL A 175 17.06 -20.82 14.90
C VAL A 175 18.45 -21.44 15.05
N SER A 176 19.03 -21.88 13.92
CA SER A 176 20.38 -22.48 13.90
C SER A 176 21.50 -21.45 13.69
N THR A 177 21.16 -20.19 13.42
CA THR A 177 22.10 -19.10 13.11
C THR A 177 21.89 -17.90 14.04
N PRO A 178 22.93 -17.07 14.25
CA PRO A 178 22.79 -15.86 15.04
C PRO A 178 21.79 -14.91 14.38
N LEU A 179 20.75 -14.55 15.13
CA LEU A 179 19.68 -13.66 14.68
C LEU A 179 19.54 -12.47 15.65
N THR A 180 19.45 -11.26 15.10
CA THR A 180 19.12 -10.05 15.86
C THR A 180 17.67 -9.67 15.61
N ILE A 181 16.93 -9.43 16.69
CA ILE A 181 15.52 -9.00 16.63
C ILE A 181 15.36 -7.72 17.43
N GLY A 182 14.98 -6.64 16.76
CA GLY A 182 14.75 -5.31 17.36
C GLY A 182 15.45 -4.18 16.59
N PHE A 183 14.99 -2.96 16.80
CA PHE A 183 15.56 -1.70 16.28
C PHE A 183 15.77 -0.71 17.44
#